data_AF-A0A4D7K0U7-F1
#
_entry.id   AF-A0A4D7K0U7-F1
#
_cell.length_a   1.000
_cell.length_b   1.000
_cell.length_c   1.000
_cell.angle_alpha   90.00
_cell.angle_beta   90.00
_cell.angle_gamma   90.00
#
_symmetry.space_group_name_H-M   'P 1'
#
loop_
_entity.id
_entity.type
_entity.pdbx_description
1 polymer ?
#
loop_
_entity_poly.entity_id
_entity_poly.type
_entity_poly.pdbx_seq_one_letter_code
_entity_poly.pdbx_strand_id
1 'polypeptide(L)'
;MKPIFITIQLLLISFSLSAQIGRTYPDGHGGRVFFPFGDISFADEVVEFQVGDPGPIEGYGIPEPILGIPDYTGDFEKKYTTLGYGGSLTIKFTDNILYDIPGPDLYIFEIGPDVEPVEVHISKNGNDWINVGKTGGGLSEVDISEYVNESDIFRYVKIVDVKDGKSGRWPGADVDAIGAIGSSINFQLSSSVLFDFGKATLGEDKTELKSIGEKVSEINGLTVIEGYTDNVGSQESNIDLSKRRAEEIRSYLINNHNIDEGKIKVYAFGEKNPVADNTTEEGRSKNRRVEIIVFPNENEERKGVVGTWDAGKWGDLHIYRYGDKIAGWYESDGGEIVGELTDPYTIEGKWVENGSRKECDSYVYDRNHWGSLKLKFSKDYSTFTMFWGYCDSPADEKGLEGVKK
;
A
#
# COMPACT_ATOMS: atom_id res chain seq x y z
N MET A 1 -31.51 27.33 7.24
CA MET A 1 -30.52 26.49 6.52
C MET A 1 -29.19 26.66 7.23
N LYS A 2 -28.72 25.64 7.95
CA LYS A 2 -27.38 25.63 8.55
C LYS A 2 -26.36 25.31 7.44
N PRO A 3 -25.21 25.97 7.38
CA PRO A 3 -24.16 25.58 6.45
C PRO A 3 -23.67 24.20 6.86
N ILE A 4 -23.70 23.26 5.91
CA ILE A 4 -23.04 21.97 6.03
C ILE A 4 -21.55 22.27 5.87
N PHE A 5 -20.81 22.20 6.98
CA PHE A 5 -19.36 22.14 6.91
C PHE A 5 -19.02 20.78 6.28
N ILE A 6 -18.53 20.80 5.05
CA ILE A 6 -17.82 19.66 4.47
C ILE A 6 -16.55 19.54 5.31
N THR A 7 -16.49 18.49 6.13
CA THR A 7 -15.27 18.14 6.85
C THR A 7 -14.25 17.75 5.79
N ILE A 8 -13.33 18.66 5.47
CA ILE A 8 -12.13 18.36 4.69
C ILE A 8 -11.33 17.42 5.59
N GLN A 9 -11.30 16.14 5.24
CA GLN A 9 -10.45 15.17 5.91
C GLN A 9 -9.02 15.51 5.52
N LEU A 10 -8.40 16.33 6.36
CA LEU A 10 -6.99 16.68 6.28
C LEU A 10 -6.23 15.36 6.38
N LEU A 11 -5.65 14.89 5.26
CA LEU A 11 -4.73 13.76 5.27
C LEU A 11 -3.43 14.25 5.93
N LEU A 12 -3.47 14.40 7.25
CA LEU A 12 -2.33 14.60 8.12
C LEU A 12 -1.54 13.29 8.15
N ILE A 13 -0.90 12.97 7.04
CA ILE A 13 0.33 12.19 7.10
C ILE A 13 1.35 13.14 7.74
N SER A 14 1.36 13.20 9.08
CA SER A 14 2.30 13.99 9.89
C SER A 14 3.67 13.33 10.02
N PHE A 15 3.83 12.15 9.43
CA PHE A 15 5.07 11.38 9.40
C PHE A 15 5.77 11.56 8.05
N SER A 16 7.10 11.52 8.04
CA SER A 16 7.84 11.50 6.77
C SER A 16 7.46 10.25 6.01
N LEU A 17 7.17 10.40 4.72
CA LEU A 17 6.74 9.31 3.84
C LEU A 17 7.84 8.25 3.72
N SER A 18 9.10 8.69 3.80
CA SER A 18 10.28 7.82 3.88
C SER A 18 10.30 6.89 5.09
N ALA A 19 9.59 7.24 6.18
CA ALA A 19 9.53 6.44 7.40
C ALA A 19 8.48 5.32 7.37
N GLN A 20 7.63 5.33 6.34
CA GLN A 20 6.58 4.33 6.14
C GLN A 20 6.97 3.28 5.10
N ILE A 21 7.89 3.60 4.18
CA ILE A 21 8.35 2.70 3.12
C ILE A 21 9.07 1.49 3.71
N GLY A 22 8.67 0.30 3.27
CA GLY A 22 9.34 -0.97 3.52
C GLY A 22 9.11 -1.52 4.92
N ARG A 23 7.92 -2.07 5.16
CA ARG A 23 7.56 -2.72 6.44
C ARG A 23 7.09 -4.16 6.25
N THR A 24 7.26 -4.97 7.28
CA THR A 24 6.73 -6.34 7.31
C THR A 24 5.66 -6.46 8.37
N TYR A 25 4.61 -7.23 8.11
CA TYR A 25 3.48 -7.42 9.00
C TYR A 25 3.28 -8.91 9.29
N PRO A 26 2.94 -9.29 10.54
CA PRO A 26 2.57 -10.68 10.85
C PRO A 26 1.37 -11.12 10.02
N ASP A 27 1.44 -12.32 9.45
CA ASP A 27 0.37 -12.85 8.59
C ASP A 27 -0.78 -13.55 9.36
N GLY A 28 -0.70 -13.63 10.69
CA GLY A 28 -1.67 -14.36 11.52
C GLY A 28 -1.43 -15.87 11.62
N HIS A 29 -0.51 -16.43 10.83
CA HIS A 29 -0.19 -17.86 10.73
C HIS A 29 1.25 -18.21 11.12
N GLY A 30 2.01 -17.23 11.63
CA GLY A 30 3.40 -17.39 12.08
C GLY A 30 4.45 -16.97 11.06
N GLY A 31 4.03 -16.49 9.89
CA GLY A 31 4.87 -15.84 8.89
C GLY A 31 4.73 -14.32 8.92
N ARG A 32 5.33 -13.67 7.91
CA ARG A 32 5.29 -12.22 7.71
C ARG A 32 5.17 -11.88 6.23
N VAL A 33 4.51 -10.76 5.96
CA VAL A 33 4.31 -10.24 4.59
C VAL A 33 4.97 -8.88 4.49
N PHE A 34 5.75 -8.68 3.42
CA PHE A 34 6.39 -7.41 3.14
C PHE A 34 5.49 -6.50 2.30
N PHE A 35 5.33 -5.26 2.75
CA PHE A 35 4.65 -4.21 2.02
C PHE A 35 5.63 -3.10 1.68
N PRO A 36 5.91 -2.90 0.38
CA PRO A 36 6.76 -1.82 -0.11
C PRO A 36 6.44 -0.43 0.46
N PHE A 37 5.18 -0.09 0.61
CA PHE A 37 4.75 1.22 1.12
C PHE A 37 4.39 1.21 2.61
N GLY A 38 4.53 0.06 3.27
CA GLY A 38 4.17 -0.12 4.68
C GLY A 38 2.72 0.28 4.96
N ASP A 39 2.50 1.10 5.98
CA ASP A 39 1.17 1.31 6.58
C ASP A 39 0.15 1.90 5.59
N ILE A 40 0.60 2.71 4.62
CA ILE A 40 -0.28 3.30 3.59
C ILE A 40 -0.77 2.27 2.56
N SER A 41 -0.31 1.03 2.64
CA SER A 41 -0.72 -0.01 1.70
C SER A 41 -2.11 -0.58 2.00
N PHE A 42 -2.68 -0.24 3.16
CA PHE A 42 -3.86 -0.89 3.71
C PHE A 42 -5.15 -0.12 3.43
N ALA A 43 -6.28 -0.82 3.54
CA ALA A 43 -7.59 -0.24 3.29
C ALA A 43 -7.93 0.90 4.27
N ASP A 44 -8.53 1.98 3.74
CA ASP A 44 -8.88 3.18 4.52
C ASP A 44 -10.38 3.30 4.81
N GLU A 45 -11.21 2.77 3.92
CA GLU A 45 -12.66 2.98 3.94
C GLU A 45 -13.40 1.66 3.65
N VAL A 46 -14.41 1.36 4.47
CA VAL A 46 -15.41 0.34 4.16
C VAL A 46 -16.52 0.99 3.36
N VAL A 47 -16.74 0.52 2.13
CA VAL A 47 -17.77 1.02 1.21
C VAL A 47 -19.09 0.29 1.43
N GLU A 48 -19.03 -1.04 1.55
CA GLU A 48 -20.21 -1.89 1.72
C GLU A 48 -19.83 -3.13 2.51
N PHE A 49 -20.68 -3.53 3.46
CA PHE A 49 -20.55 -4.79 4.17
C PHE A 49 -21.90 -5.49 4.29
N GLN A 50 -21.93 -6.74 3.86
CA GLN A 50 -23.09 -7.61 3.94
C GLN A 50 -22.71 -8.88 4.69
N VAL A 51 -23.28 -9.05 5.88
CA VAL A 51 -23.10 -10.25 6.69
C VAL A 51 -23.80 -11.44 6.01
N GLY A 52 -23.11 -12.57 5.96
CA GLY A 52 -23.62 -13.84 5.43
C GLY A 52 -24.60 -14.57 6.37
N ASP A 53 -25.06 -15.74 5.94
CA ASP A 53 -25.97 -16.61 6.70
C ASP A 53 -25.57 -18.10 6.60
N PRO A 54 -25.25 -18.78 7.72
CA PRO A 54 -25.15 -18.27 9.09
C PRO A 54 -24.16 -17.11 9.24
N GLY A 55 -24.58 -16.12 10.02
CA GLY A 55 -23.78 -14.96 10.36
C GLY A 55 -22.85 -15.22 11.55
N PRO A 56 -21.89 -14.32 11.80
CA PRO A 56 -20.90 -14.45 12.85
C PRO A 56 -21.49 -14.28 14.25
N ILE A 57 -20.69 -14.64 15.25
CA ILE A 57 -21.01 -14.40 16.66
C ILE A 57 -21.19 -12.89 16.89
N GLU A 58 -22.05 -12.53 17.85
CA GLU A 58 -22.38 -11.14 18.18
C GLU A 58 -21.12 -10.26 18.32
N GLY A 59 -21.10 -9.19 17.51
CA GLY A 59 -20.03 -8.18 17.46
C GLY A 59 -18.80 -8.55 16.64
N TYR A 60 -18.78 -9.64 15.87
CA TYR A 60 -17.72 -9.94 14.88
C TYR A 60 -18.16 -9.64 13.44
N GLY A 61 -19.47 -9.50 13.20
CA GLY A 61 -20.02 -8.97 11.96
C GLY A 61 -20.00 -7.45 11.93
N ILE A 62 -18.85 -6.84 12.21
CA ILE A 62 -18.60 -5.40 12.09
C ILE A 62 -17.42 -5.21 11.16
N PRO A 63 -17.45 -4.27 10.19
CA PRO A 63 -16.42 -4.18 9.17
C PRO A 63 -15.27 -3.22 9.52
N GLU A 64 -15.42 -2.37 10.54
CA GLU A 64 -14.42 -1.38 10.92
C GLU A 64 -13.04 -1.94 11.29
N PRO A 65 -12.92 -3.14 11.91
CA PRO A 65 -11.61 -3.67 12.28
C PRO A 65 -10.67 -3.95 11.09
N ILE A 66 -11.20 -4.07 9.87
CA ILE A 66 -10.37 -4.35 8.68
C ILE A 66 -9.51 -3.17 8.21
N LEU A 67 -9.76 -1.98 8.75
CA LEU A 67 -9.15 -0.75 8.28
C LEU A 67 -7.77 -0.53 8.90
N GLY A 68 -6.80 -0.19 8.06
CA GLY A 68 -5.41 0.00 8.45
C GLY A 68 -4.61 -1.30 8.53
N ILE A 69 -3.51 -1.24 9.28
CA ILE A 69 -2.55 -2.34 9.38
C ILE A 69 -3.13 -3.53 10.15
N PRO A 70 -2.72 -4.77 9.85
CA PRO A 70 -3.09 -5.93 10.66
C PRO A 70 -2.55 -5.74 12.08
N ASP A 71 -3.43 -5.92 13.06
CA ASP A 71 -3.13 -5.66 14.46
C ASP A 71 -3.64 -6.76 15.40
N TYR A 72 -4.07 -7.90 14.85
CA TYR A 72 -4.39 -9.11 15.59
C TYR A 72 -3.16 -9.68 16.31
N THR A 73 -3.30 -9.88 17.63
CA THR A 73 -2.22 -10.36 18.51
C THR A 73 -2.47 -11.75 19.12
N GLY A 74 -3.46 -12.49 18.62
CA GLY A 74 -3.81 -13.83 19.14
C GLY A 74 -4.81 -13.86 20.30
N ASP A 75 -5.27 -12.70 20.80
CA ASP A 75 -6.31 -12.61 21.83
C ASP A 75 -7.71 -12.40 21.22
N PHE A 76 -8.73 -13.01 21.82
CA PHE A 76 -10.12 -12.96 21.36
C PHE A 76 -10.86 -11.68 21.79
N GLU A 77 -10.21 -10.72 22.47
CA GLU A 77 -10.82 -9.42 22.86
C GLU A 77 -11.12 -8.44 21.70
N LYS A 78 -11.02 -8.94 20.45
CA LYS A 78 -11.51 -8.46 19.12
C LYS A 78 -10.73 -7.39 18.39
N LYS A 79 -10.28 -7.75 17.18
CA LYS A 79 -9.64 -6.87 16.18
C LYS A 79 -9.85 -7.26 14.70
N TYR A 80 -10.70 -8.25 14.40
CA TYR A 80 -10.96 -8.72 13.02
C TYR A 80 -12.46 -8.77 12.68
N THR A 81 -12.75 -8.88 11.38
CA THR A 81 -14.09 -8.91 10.77
C THR A 81 -14.44 -10.32 10.30
N THR A 82 -15.54 -10.91 10.77
CA THR A 82 -16.04 -12.19 10.22
C THR A 82 -17.14 -11.94 9.20
N LEU A 83 -17.01 -12.51 7.99
CA LEU A 83 -17.97 -12.27 6.91
C LEU A 83 -19.32 -12.98 7.12
N GLY A 84 -19.35 -14.17 7.72
CA GLY A 84 -20.53 -15.05 7.61
C GLY A 84 -20.58 -15.76 6.26
N TYR A 85 -21.37 -16.84 6.15
CA TYR A 85 -21.41 -17.62 4.90
C TYR A 85 -22.02 -16.86 3.73
N GLY A 86 -21.21 -16.68 2.68
CA GLY A 86 -21.52 -15.81 1.53
C GLY A 86 -21.71 -14.36 1.90
N GLY A 87 -21.14 -13.93 3.04
CA GLY A 87 -20.97 -12.52 3.34
C GLY A 87 -20.01 -11.87 2.35
N SER A 88 -20.09 -10.55 2.23
CA SER A 88 -19.20 -9.80 1.36
C SER A 88 -18.81 -8.48 1.96
N LEU A 89 -17.62 -8.02 1.61
CA LEU A 89 -17.05 -6.77 2.07
C LEU A 89 -16.39 -6.06 0.90
N THR A 90 -16.65 -4.77 0.79
CA THR A 90 -16.07 -3.88 -0.22
C THR A 90 -15.30 -2.79 0.52
N ILE A 91 -13.99 -2.71 0.26
CA ILE A 91 -13.11 -1.68 0.80
C ILE A 91 -12.63 -0.75 -0.30
N LYS A 92 -12.05 0.38 0.11
CA LYS A 92 -11.44 1.36 -0.76
C LYS A 92 -10.12 1.87 -0.21
N PHE A 93 -9.16 2.01 -1.13
CA PHE A 93 -7.91 2.74 -0.98
C PHE A 93 -8.14 4.21 -1.34
N THR A 94 -7.94 5.10 -0.38
CA THR A 94 -8.22 6.53 -0.51
C THR A 94 -6.96 7.37 -0.68
N ASP A 95 -5.84 6.94 -0.10
CA ASP A 95 -4.54 7.59 -0.23
C ASP A 95 -3.46 6.71 -0.89
N ASN A 96 -3.84 5.49 -1.27
CA ASN A 96 -3.03 4.58 -2.06
C ASN A 96 -3.81 3.95 -3.21
N ILE A 97 -3.13 3.08 -3.96
CA ILE A 97 -3.66 2.42 -5.15
C ILE A 97 -3.33 0.92 -5.11
N LEU A 98 -3.99 0.14 -5.96
CA LEU A 98 -3.55 -1.19 -6.35
C LEU A 98 -3.20 -1.19 -7.85
N TYR A 99 -2.06 -1.73 -8.23
CA TYR A 99 -1.65 -2.00 -9.61
C TYR A 99 -0.79 -3.26 -9.68
N ASP A 100 -0.64 -3.79 -10.89
CA ASP A 100 0.11 -5.00 -11.16
C ASP A 100 1.62 -4.80 -11.00
N ILE A 101 2.24 -5.67 -10.22
CA ILE A 101 3.66 -5.83 -10.04
C ILE A 101 4.00 -7.33 -10.23
N PRO A 102 5.14 -7.71 -10.84
CA PRO A 102 5.59 -9.10 -10.82
C PRO A 102 5.53 -9.78 -9.43
N GLY A 103 4.65 -10.76 -9.29
CA GLY A 103 4.38 -11.50 -8.05
C GLY A 103 3.01 -11.13 -7.45
N PRO A 104 2.77 -11.46 -6.18
CA PRO A 104 1.53 -11.07 -5.49
C PRO A 104 1.36 -9.55 -5.38
N ASP A 105 0.14 -9.08 -5.64
CA ASP A 105 -0.22 -7.66 -5.65
C ASP A 105 -1.10 -7.26 -4.46
N LEU A 106 -1.79 -8.22 -3.87
CA LEU A 106 -2.74 -8.02 -2.78
C LEU A 106 -2.59 -9.15 -1.76
N TYR A 107 -2.79 -8.82 -0.49
CA TYR A 107 -2.81 -9.79 0.60
C TYR A 107 -4.07 -9.60 1.46
N ILE A 108 -4.70 -10.71 1.84
CA ILE A 108 -5.86 -10.74 2.73
C ILE A 108 -5.43 -11.40 4.05
N PHE A 109 -5.32 -10.62 5.12
CA PHE A 109 -4.91 -11.10 6.42
C PHE A 109 -6.07 -11.84 7.08
N GLU A 110 -6.14 -13.14 6.87
CA GLU A 110 -7.13 -13.98 7.52
C GLU A 110 -6.62 -14.52 8.86
N ILE A 111 -7.52 -14.71 9.81
CA ILE A 111 -7.23 -15.18 11.16
C ILE A 111 -7.76 -16.60 11.33
N GLY A 112 -6.87 -17.50 11.75
CA GLY A 112 -7.27 -18.86 12.09
C GLY A 112 -6.23 -19.89 11.67
N PRO A 113 -6.46 -21.17 11.99
CA PRO A 113 -5.53 -22.24 11.57
C PRO A 113 -5.65 -22.58 10.07
N ASP A 114 -6.79 -22.29 9.46
CA ASP A 114 -7.06 -22.55 8.04
C ASP A 114 -7.46 -21.23 7.38
N VAL A 115 -6.93 -20.97 6.18
CA VAL A 115 -7.41 -19.90 5.30
C VAL A 115 -8.71 -20.36 4.63
N GLU A 116 -9.82 -19.74 4.98
CA GLU A 116 -11.12 -19.94 4.35
C GLU A 116 -11.19 -19.18 3.01
N PRO A 117 -11.61 -19.86 1.92
CA PRO A 117 -11.56 -19.28 0.60
C PRO A 117 -12.53 -18.10 0.44
N VAL A 118 -12.04 -16.96 -0.03
CA VAL A 118 -12.87 -15.85 -0.51
C VAL A 118 -12.68 -15.65 -2.01
N GLU A 119 -13.75 -15.31 -2.73
CA GLU A 119 -13.66 -14.76 -4.08
C GLU A 119 -13.22 -13.31 -4.00
N VAL A 120 -12.23 -12.93 -4.82
CA VAL A 120 -11.64 -11.60 -4.80
C VAL A 120 -11.98 -10.87 -6.09
N HIS A 121 -12.42 -9.63 -5.94
CA HIS A 121 -12.76 -8.74 -7.03
C HIS A 121 -12.07 -7.39 -6.85
N ILE A 122 -11.68 -6.77 -7.97
CA ILE A 122 -11.10 -5.43 -7.97
C ILE A 122 -11.90 -4.50 -8.87
N SER A 123 -11.90 -3.20 -8.55
CA SER A 123 -12.56 -2.19 -9.37
C SER A 123 -11.82 -0.86 -9.34
N LYS A 124 -11.89 -0.15 -10.47
CA LYS A 124 -11.40 1.23 -10.60
C LYS A 124 -12.38 2.24 -10.00
N ASN A 125 -13.68 1.94 -10.05
CA ASN A 125 -14.77 2.90 -9.78
C ASN A 125 -15.82 2.39 -8.77
N GLY A 126 -15.67 1.18 -8.26
CA GLY A 126 -16.60 0.56 -7.30
C GLY A 126 -17.89 0.01 -7.91
N ASN A 127 -18.04 0.08 -9.24
CA ASN A 127 -19.23 -0.37 -9.97
C ASN A 127 -18.92 -1.48 -10.98
N ASP A 128 -17.80 -1.34 -11.70
CA ASP A 128 -17.34 -2.30 -12.70
C ASP A 128 -16.30 -3.23 -12.07
N TRP A 129 -16.66 -4.50 -11.85
CA TRP A 129 -15.88 -5.45 -11.08
C TRP A 129 -15.19 -6.49 -11.98
N ILE A 130 -13.90 -6.72 -11.71
CA ILE A 130 -13.11 -7.81 -12.29
C ILE A 130 -12.94 -8.88 -11.23
N ASN A 131 -13.31 -10.13 -11.51
CA ASN A 131 -13.00 -11.26 -10.63
C ASN A 131 -11.56 -11.69 -10.90
N VAL A 132 -10.73 -11.71 -9.86
CA VAL A 132 -9.29 -12.04 -9.92
C VAL A 132 -8.96 -13.37 -9.24
N GLY A 133 -9.96 -14.23 -9.07
CA GLY A 133 -9.82 -15.57 -8.53
C GLY A 133 -10.26 -15.68 -7.07
N LYS A 134 -9.69 -16.67 -6.38
CA LYS A 134 -10.04 -17.03 -5.00
C LYS A 134 -8.77 -17.21 -4.18
N THR A 135 -8.82 -16.80 -2.92
CA THR A 135 -7.85 -17.28 -1.92
C THR A 135 -8.18 -18.72 -1.51
N GLY A 136 -7.23 -19.42 -0.90
CA GLY A 136 -7.47 -20.75 -0.34
C GLY A 136 -6.25 -21.66 -0.35
N GLY A 137 -6.35 -22.79 0.36
CA GLY A 137 -5.25 -23.75 0.46
C GLY A 137 -4.05 -23.26 1.28
N GLY A 138 -4.27 -22.29 2.18
CA GLY A 138 -3.21 -21.65 2.97
C GLY A 138 -2.57 -20.43 2.30
N LEU A 139 -3.08 -20.00 1.14
CA LEU A 139 -2.60 -18.81 0.43
C LEU A 139 -3.61 -17.66 0.55
N SER A 140 -3.12 -16.53 1.06
CA SER A 140 -3.82 -15.26 1.22
C SER A 140 -3.38 -14.20 0.19
N GLU A 141 -2.39 -14.55 -0.62
CA GLU A 141 -1.81 -13.73 -1.69
C GLU A 141 -2.68 -13.81 -2.96
N VAL A 142 -2.82 -12.66 -3.63
CA VAL A 142 -3.53 -12.54 -4.91
C VAL A 142 -2.62 -11.80 -5.89
N ASP A 143 -2.32 -12.45 -7.01
CA ASP A 143 -1.64 -11.90 -8.18
C ASP A 143 -2.71 -11.56 -9.23
N ILE A 144 -2.74 -10.30 -9.68
CA ILE A 144 -3.76 -9.78 -10.60
C ILE A 144 -3.30 -9.76 -12.06
N SER A 145 -2.04 -10.12 -12.34
CA SER A 145 -1.39 -9.99 -13.66
C SER A 145 -2.14 -10.69 -14.80
N GLU A 146 -2.81 -11.81 -14.53
CA GLU A 146 -3.58 -12.55 -15.55
C GLU A 146 -4.89 -11.86 -15.96
N TYR A 147 -5.33 -10.85 -15.20
CA TYR A 147 -6.67 -10.24 -15.32
C TYR A 147 -6.64 -8.78 -15.78
N VAL A 148 -5.48 -8.13 -15.73
CA VAL A 148 -5.33 -6.67 -15.92
C VAL A 148 -4.19 -6.33 -16.87
N ASN A 149 -4.09 -5.07 -17.27
CA ASN A 149 -2.91 -4.55 -17.97
C ASN A 149 -1.96 -3.88 -16.97
N GLU A 150 -0.65 -3.87 -17.24
CA GLU A 150 0.38 -3.27 -16.37
C GLU A 150 0.10 -1.81 -15.96
N SER A 151 -0.62 -1.04 -16.80
CA SER A 151 -0.95 0.36 -16.52
C SER A 151 -2.29 0.56 -15.79
N ASP A 152 -3.01 -0.52 -15.48
CA ASP A 152 -4.31 -0.44 -14.83
C ASP A 152 -4.16 -0.15 -13.33
N ILE A 153 -4.94 0.83 -12.87
CA ILE A 153 -4.93 1.29 -11.48
C ILE A 153 -6.31 1.06 -10.88
N PHE A 154 -6.34 0.46 -9.69
CA PHE A 154 -7.55 0.09 -8.95
C PHE A 154 -7.60 0.81 -7.60
N ARG A 155 -8.83 1.00 -7.09
CA ARG A 155 -9.12 1.68 -5.81
C ARG A 155 -9.97 0.85 -4.88
N TYR A 156 -10.68 -0.13 -5.42
CA TYR A 156 -11.67 -0.90 -4.68
C TYR A 156 -11.30 -2.37 -4.75
N VAL A 157 -11.46 -3.03 -3.60
CA VAL A 157 -11.37 -4.49 -3.48
C VAL A 157 -12.67 -4.96 -2.86
N LYS A 158 -13.26 -6.01 -3.43
CA LYS A 158 -14.41 -6.70 -2.87
C LYS A 158 -14.04 -8.15 -2.65
N ILE A 159 -14.30 -8.64 -1.45
CA ILE A 159 -14.17 -10.05 -1.10
C ILE A 159 -15.54 -10.64 -0.82
N VAL A 160 -15.74 -11.90 -1.22
CA VAL A 160 -16.99 -12.64 -1.01
C VAL A 160 -16.64 -14.00 -0.45
N ASP A 161 -17.19 -14.34 0.72
CA ASP A 161 -17.02 -15.65 1.31
C ASP A 161 -17.55 -16.76 0.39
N VAL A 162 -16.75 -17.81 0.17
CA VAL A 162 -17.17 -18.97 -0.62
C VAL A 162 -17.93 -19.93 0.30
N LYS A 163 -19.20 -20.19 -0.02
CA LYS A 163 -20.08 -21.10 0.74
C LYS A 163 -19.69 -22.58 0.61
N ASP A 164 -18.53 -22.97 1.12
CA ASP A 164 -18.07 -24.35 1.13
C ASP A 164 -18.32 -25.03 2.48
N GLY A 165 -19.60 -25.25 2.78
CA GLY A 165 -20.12 -26.39 3.56
C GLY A 165 -19.60 -26.68 4.98
N LYS A 166 -18.77 -25.85 5.59
CA LYS A 166 -18.35 -26.07 6.99
C LYS A 166 -19.50 -25.72 7.94
N SER A 167 -19.50 -26.29 9.14
CA SER A 167 -20.38 -25.90 10.25
C SER A 167 -19.48 -25.68 11.45
N GLY A 168 -19.27 -24.42 11.83
CA GLY A 168 -18.36 -24.02 12.88
C GLY A 168 -18.93 -22.90 13.73
N ARG A 169 -18.20 -22.54 14.79
CA ARG A 169 -18.57 -21.40 15.65
C ARG A 169 -18.33 -20.04 14.96
N TRP A 170 -17.46 -20.04 13.96
CA TRP A 170 -17.00 -18.90 13.18
C TRP A 170 -17.33 -19.22 11.72
N PRO A 171 -18.45 -18.71 11.19
CA PRO A 171 -18.84 -18.98 9.83
C PRO A 171 -18.19 -17.97 8.88
N GLY A 172 -17.38 -18.47 7.95
CA GLY A 172 -16.83 -17.73 6.82
C GLY A 172 -15.62 -16.90 7.23
N ALA A 173 -14.93 -16.36 6.23
CA ALA A 173 -13.61 -15.79 6.44
C ALA A 173 -13.54 -14.73 7.55
N ASP A 174 -12.49 -14.84 8.37
CA ASP A 174 -12.18 -13.99 9.52
C ASP A 174 -11.02 -13.03 9.17
N VAL A 175 -11.31 -11.82 8.72
CA VAL A 175 -10.32 -10.93 8.10
C VAL A 175 -9.90 -9.77 9.02
N ASP A 176 -8.60 -9.67 9.28
CA ASP A 176 -7.94 -8.64 10.08
C ASP A 176 -7.62 -7.39 9.25
N ALA A 177 -7.12 -7.57 8.03
CA ALA A 177 -6.73 -6.46 7.16
C ALA A 177 -6.70 -6.88 5.68
N ILE A 178 -6.78 -5.89 4.79
CA ILE A 178 -6.53 -6.06 3.35
C ILE A 178 -5.51 -5.02 2.92
N GLY A 179 -4.41 -5.47 2.32
CA GLY A 179 -3.32 -4.60 1.88
C GLY A 179 -2.93 -4.84 0.43
N ALA A 180 -2.64 -3.76 -0.30
CA ALA A 180 -2.03 -3.80 -1.63
C ALA A 180 -0.50 -3.89 -1.54
N ILE A 181 0.09 -5.00 -1.95
CA ILE A 181 1.54 -5.17 -2.09
C ILE A 181 2.02 -4.35 -3.30
N GLY A 182 1.31 -4.48 -4.43
CA GLY A 182 1.42 -3.63 -5.62
C GLY A 182 0.74 -2.29 -5.39
N SER A 183 1.29 -1.49 -4.47
CA SER A 183 0.72 -0.20 -4.06
C SER A 183 1.55 0.96 -4.54
N SER A 184 0.94 2.15 -4.57
CA SER A 184 1.62 3.42 -4.79
C SER A 184 0.79 4.51 -4.13
N ILE A 185 1.45 5.61 -3.79
CA ILE A 185 0.83 6.72 -3.07
C ILE A 185 -0.01 7.52 -4.04
N ASN A 186 -1.20 7.92 -3.63
CA ASN A 186 -2.11 8.72 -4.41
C ASN A 186 -2.62 9.92 -3.60
N PHE A 187 -2.35 11.12 -4.10
CA PHE A 187 -2.94 12.33 -3.58
C PHE A 187 -4.11 12.74 -4.46
N GLN A 188 -5.33 12.70 -3.91
CA GLN A 188 -6.51 13.17 -4.60
C GLN A 188 -6.83 14.62 -4.24
N LEU A 189 -6.79 15.50 -5.23
CA LEU A 189 -7.10 16.92 -5.10
C LEU A 189 -8.46 17.24 -5.72
N SER A 190 -9.32 17.92 -4.96
CA SER A 190 -10.55 18.46 -5.51
C SER A 190 -10.26 19.63 -6.44
N SER A 191 -10.75 19.58 -7.68
CA SER A 191 -10.53 20.66 -8.65
C SER A 191 -11.14 21.98 -8.19
N SER A 192 -12.21 21.96 -7.38
CA SER A 192 -12.85 23.19 -6.89
C SER A 192 -12.02 23.92 -5.83
N VAL A 193 -11.06 23.23 -5.20
CA VAL A 193 -10.11 23.85 -4.26
C VAL A 193 -9.03 24.61 -5.03
N LEU A 194 -8.56 24.03 -6.14
CA LEU A 194 -7.42 24.55 -6.89
C LEU A 194 -7.81 25.46 -8.06
N PHE A 195 -9.02 25.33 -8.60
CA PHE A 195 -9.43 25.99 -9.83
C PHE A 195 -10.87 26.52 -9.74
N ASP A 196 -11.09 27.70 -10.31
CA ASP A 196 -12.45 28.17 -10.59
C ASP A 196 -13.15 27.24 -11.60
N PHE A 197 -14.49 27.26 -11.57
CA PHE A 197 -15.31 26.51 -12.52
C PHE A 197 -14.93 26.82 -13.98
N GLY A 198 -14.69 25.77 -14.77
CA GLY A 198 -14.28 25.87 -16.18
C GLY A 198 -12.86 26.43 -16.43
N LYS A 199 -12.12 26.81 -15.38
CA LYS A 199 -10.75 27.32 -15.51
C LYS A 199 -9.72 26.26 -15.15
N ALA A 200 -8.50 26.49 -15.64
CA ALA A 200 -7.32 25.70 -15.30
C ALA A 200 -6.24 26.53 -14.59
N THR A 201 -6.40 27.85 -14.47
CA THR A 201 -5.47 28.67 -13.70
C THR A 201 -5.60 28.36 -12.21
N LEU A 202 -4.49 28.03 -11.56
CA LEU A 202 -4.46 27.77 -10.12
C LEU A 202 -4.93 29.00 -9.33
N GLY A 203 -5.79 28.76 -8.35
CA GLY A 203 -6.27 29.76 -7.40
C GLY A 203 -5.17 30.29 -6.49
N GLU A 204 -5.53 31.27 -5.65
CA GLU A 204 -4.60 31.87 -4.70
C GLU A 204 -4.19 30.88 -3.60
N ASP A 205 -5.14 30.12 -3.06
CA ASP A 205 -4.88 29.09 -2.07
C ASP A 205 -4.24 27.86 -2.72
N LYS A 206 -2.98 27.62 -2.39
CA LYS A 206 -2.18 26.48 -2.86
C LYS A 206 -1.63 25.68 -1.68
N THR A 207 -2.22 25.83 -0.50
CA THR A 207 -1.68 25.26 0.75
C THR A 207 -1.58 23.74 0.67
N GLU A 208 -2.64 23.09 0.19
CA GLU A 208 -2.70 21.63 0.02
C GLU A 208 -1.71 21.15 -1.06
N LEU A 209 -1.68 21.83 -2.22
CA LEU A 209 -0.77 21.51 -3.30
C LEU A 209 0.71 21.68 -2.90
N LYS A 210 1.02 22.68 -2.08
CA LYS A 210 2.37 22.87 -1.50
C LYS A 210 2.74 21.67 -0.62
N SER A 211 1.85 21.25 0.28
CA SER A 211 2.10 20.11 1.16
C SER A 211 2.30 18.81 0.38
N ILE A 212 1.51 18.60 -0.68
CA ILE A 212 1.71 17.46 -1.58
C ILE A 212 3.05 17.56 -2.29
N GLY A 213 3.42 18.73 -2.81
CA GLY A 213 4.70 18.91 -3.47
C GLY A 213 5.91 18.64 -2.58
N GLU A 214 5.83 19.01 -1.29
CA GLU A 214 6.84 18.64 -0.28
C GLU A 214 6.97 17.11 -0.18
N LYS A 215 5.85 16.39 0.00
CA LYS A 215 5.82 14.92 0.09
C LYS A 215 6.30 14.22 -1.18
N VAL A 216 5.86 14.68 -2.36
CA VAL A 216 6.27 14.13 -3.66
C VAL A 216 7.79 14.29 -3.84
N SER A 217 8.37 15.41 -3.40
CA SER A 217 9.80 15.66 -3.50
C SER A 217 10.66 14.75 -2.60
N GLU A 218 10.08 14.15 -1.56
CA GLU A 218 10.76 13.15 -0.72
C GLU A 218 10.92 11.79 -1.42
N ILE A 219 10.16 11.53 -2.48
CA ILE A 219 10.16 10.24 -3.19
C ILE A 219 10.92 10.35 -4.49
N ASN A 220 11.95 9.52 -4.63
CA ASN A 220 12.63 9.33 -5.90
C ASN A 220 11.81 8.36 -6.78
N GLY A 221 11.07 8.90 -7.75
CA GLY A 221 10.21 8.08 -8.61
C GLY A 221 9.57 8.82 -9.78
N LEU A 222 8.70 8.12 -10.49
CA LEU A 222 7.78 8.63 -11.49
C LEU A 222 6.52 9.18 -10.82
N THR A 223 6.26 10.46 -11.01
CA THR A 223 4.98 11.08 -10.64
C THR A 223 4.06 11.10 -11.85
N VAL A 224 2.84 10.60 -11.70
CA VAL A 224 1.78 10.63 -12.70
C VAL A 224 0.68 11.55 -12.21
N ILE A 225 0.24 12.48 -13.05
CA ILE A 225 -0.82 13.44 -12.75
C ILE A 225 -1.98 13.18 -13.69
N GLU A 226 -3.13 12.82 -13.14
CA GLU A 226 -4.32 12.46 -13.89
C GLU A 226 -5.44 13.48 -13.69
N GLY A 227 -5.84 14.17 -14.75
CA GLY A 227 -6.94 15.12 -14.71
C GLY A 227 -8.30 14.48 -15.04
N TYR A 228 -9.32 14.84 -14.25
CA TYR A 228 -10.70 14.39 -14.44
C TYR A 228 -11.72 15.54 -14.38
N THR A 229 -12.85 15.35 -15.04
CA THR A 229 -14.02 16.24 -15.02
C THR A 229 -15.28 15.47 -14.62
N ASP A 230 -16.37 16.19 -14.39
CA ASP A 230 -17.70 15.59 -14.43
C ASP A 230 -18.16 15.40 -15.89
N ASN A 231 -19.41 14.97 -16.08
CA ASN A 231 -20.02 14.74 -17.38
C ASN A 231 -20.67 15.99 -18.01
N VAL A 232 -20.36 17.21 -17.53
CA VAL A 232 -20.95 18.44 -18.05
C VAL A 232 -20.06 19.03 -19.14
N GLY A 233 -20.54 19.03 -20.39
CA GLY A 233 -19.83 19.60 -21.54
C GLY A 233 -19.67 18.60 -22.67
N SER A 234 -18.84 18.94 -23.67
CA SER A 234 -18.43 17.95 -24.68
C SER A 234 -17.22 17.16 -24.19
N GLN A 235 -17.13 15.89 -24.61
CA GLN A 235 -15.98 15.03 -24.32
C GLN A 235 -14.64 15.72 -24.67
N GLU A 236 -14.56 16.39 -25.83
CA GLU A 236 -13.36 17.13 -26.25
C GLU A 236 -13.01 18.27 -25.29
N SER A 237 -14.01 19.06 -24.87
CA SER A 237 -13.80 20.15 -23.89
C SER A 237 -13.35 19.60 -22.53
N ASN A 238 -13.89 18.46 -22.13
CA ASN A 238 -13.56 17.81 -20.86
C ASN A 238 -12.13 17.24 -20.86
N ILE A 239 -11.70 16.64 -21.98
CA ILE A 239 -10.32 16.19 -22.17
C ILE A 239 -9.34 17.38 -22.17
N ASP A 240 -9.65 18.47 -22.88
CA ASP A 240 -8.81 19.67 -22.86
C ASP A 240 -8.71 20.30 -21.47
N LEU A 241 -9.85 20.46 -20.77
CA LEU A 241 -9.87 21.06 -19.43
C LEU A 241 -9.10 20.24 -18.41
N SER A 242 -9.31 18.92 -18.38
CA SER A 242 -8.57 18.02 -17.49
C SER A 242 -7.07 18.06 -17.77
N LYS A 243 -6.66 18.05 -19.05
CA LYS A 243 -5.25 18.18 -19.44
C LYS A 243 -4.63 19.48 -18.93
N ARG A 244 -5.28 20.62 -19.20
CA ARG A 244 -4.75 21.93 -18.77
C ARG A 244 -4.59 22.02 -17.25
N ARG A 245 -5.54 21.47 -16.48
CA ARG A 245 -5.44 21.43 -15.02
C ARG A 245 -4.27 20.58 -14.54
N ALA A 246 -4.07 19.40 -15.13
CA ALA A 246 -2.96 18.53 -14.78
C ALA A 246 -1.59 19.15 -15.15
N GLU A 247 -1.48 19.85 -16.28
CA GLU A 247 -0.25 20.56 -16.68
C GLU A 247 0.08 21.75 -15.77
N GLU A 248 -0.93 22.43 -15.24
CA GLU A 248 -0.74 23.54 -14.28
C GLU A 248 -0.19 23.02 -12.94
N ILE A 249 -0.68 21.87 -12.48
CA ILE A 249 -0.14 21.18 -11.30
C ILE A 249 1.29 20.70 -11.58
N ARG A 250 1.56 20.08 -12.73
CA ARG A 250 2.91 19.68 -13.15
C ARG A 250 3.88 20.87 -13.11
N SER A 251 3.48 21.99 -13.69
CA SER A 251 4.29 23.21 -13.73
C SER A 251 4.54 23.75 -12.32
N TYR A 252 3.55 23.71 -11.44
CA TYR A 252 3.71 24.10 -10.04
C TYR A 252 4.73 23.21 -9.31
N LEU A 253 4.63 21.89 -9.46
CA LEU A 253 5.52 20.92 -8.81
C LEU A 253 6.98 21.09 -9.26
N ILE A 254 7.23 21.26 -10.56
CA ILE A 254 8.57 21.50 -11.10
C ILE A 254 9.16 22.80 -10.53
N ASN A 255 8.41 23.90 -10.63
CA ASN A 255 8.93 25.23 -10.30
C ASN A 255 9.12 25.47 -8.80
N ASN A 256 8.31 24.84 -7.95
CA ASN A 256 8.31 25.13 -6.51
C ASN A 256 8.91 24.02 -5.65
N HIS A 257 9.00 22.79 -6.16
CA HIS A 257 9.49 21.62 -5.40
C HIS A 257 10.69 20.93 -6.07
N ASN A 258 11.23 21.51 -7.14
CA ASN A 258 12.45 21.03 -7.82
C ASN A 258 12.36 19.56 -8.26
N ILE A 259 11.16 19.11 -8.64
CA ILE A 259 10.94 17.77 -9.20
C ILE A 259 11.35 17.80 -10.67
N ASP A 260 12.15 16.81 -11.07
CA ASP A 260 12.64 16.67 -12.45
C ASP A 260 11.46 16.53 -13.43
N GLU A 261 11.46 17.35 -14.49
CA GLU A 261 10.43 17.34 -15.52
C GLU A 261 10.25 15.95 -16.17
N GLY A 262 11.35 15.22 -16.37
CA GLY A 262 11.37 13.88 -16.94
C GLY A 262 10.70 12.82 -16.06
N LYS A 263 10.57 13.11 -14.75
CA LYS A 263 9.91 12.25 -13.77
C LYS A 263 8.42 12.53 -13.63
N ILE A 264 7.84 13.51 -14.34
CA ILE A 264 6.41 13.79 -14.29
C ILE A 264 5.73 13.42 -15.60
N LYS A 265 4.65 12.64 -15.54
CA LYS A 265 3.75 12.35 -16.66
C LYS A 265 2.37 12.93 -16.39
N VAL A 266 1.70 13.38 -17.44
CA VAL A 266 0.35 13.94 -17.39
C VAL A 266 -0.57 13.12 -18.28
N TYR A 267 -1.70 12.71 -17.71
CA TYR A 267 -2.80 12.09 -18.44
C TYR A 267 -4.09 12.87 -18.22
N ALA A 268 -4.95 12.84 -19.24
CA ALA A 268 -6.22 13.56 -19.24
C ALA A 268 -7.34 12.58 -19.60
N PHE A 269 -8.26 12.38 -18.65
CA PHE A 269 -9.34 11.41 -18.80
C PHE A 269 -10.70 12.06 -19.08
N GLY A 270 -10.81 13.38 -18.88
CA GLY A 270 -12.09 14.07 -18.96
C GLY A 270 -13.10 13.42 -18.02
N GLU A 271 -14.27 13.07 -18.54
CA GLU A 271 -15.37 12.47 -17.75
C GLU A 271 -15.27 10.95 -17.54
N LYS A 272 -14.21 10.30 -18.04
CA LYS A 272 -14.01 8.86 -17.85
C LYS A 272 -13.68 8.54 -16.39
N ASN A 273 -13.93 7.29 -16.00
CA ASN A 273 -13.67 6.77 -14.65
C ASN A 273 -14.30 7.64 -13.55
N PRO A 274 -15.64 7.85 -13.57
CA PRO A 274 -16.32 8.57 -12.50
C PRO A 274 -16.20 7.80 -11.18
N VAL A 275 -15.96 8.52 -10.10
CA VAL A 275 -15.86 7.99 -8.72
C VAL A 275 -17.14 8.21 -7.92
N ALA A 276 -18.11 8.95 -8.47
CA ALA A 276 -19.40 9.20 -7.86
C ALA A 276 -20.48 9.47 -8.94
N ASP A 277 -21.74 9.46 -8.52
CA ASP A 277 -22.89 9.65 -9.41
C ASP A 277 -22.94 11.08 -10.00
N ASN A 278 -22.76 11.16 -11.32
CA ASN A 278 -22.83 12.40 -12.10
C ASN A 278 -24.24 13.03 -12.15
N THR A 279 -25.30 12.33 -11.73
CA THR A 279 -26.64 12.92 -11.69
C THR A 279 -26.79 13.94 -10.56
N THR A 280 -25.96 13.87 -9.52
CA THR A 280 -25.99 14.77 -8.35
C THR A 280 -24.86 15.80 -8.40
N GLU A 281 -25.06 16.99 -7.82
CA GLU A 281 -23.97 17.99 -7.75
C GLU A 281 -22.83 17.53 -6.84
N GLU A 282 -23.16 16.83 -5.75
CA GLU A 282 -22.15 16.25 -4.87
C GLU A 282 -21.26 15.26 -5.63
N GLY A 283 -21.85 14.34 -6.39
CA GLY A 283 -21.08 13.37 -7.16
C GLY A 283 -20.29 14.01 -8.30
N ARG A 284 -20.85 15.00 -9.01
CA ARG A 284 -20.09 15.80 -9.99
C ARG A 284 -18.90 16.50 -9.35
N SER A 285 -19.08 17.07 -8.15
CA SER A 285 -17.98 17.71 -7.43
C SER A 285 -16.86 16.75 -7.07
N LYS A 286 -17.18 15.50 -6.70
CA LYS A 286 -16.19 14.44 -6.45
C LYS A 286 -15.48 14.00 -7.75
N ASN A 287 -16.19 13.96 -8.88
CA ASN A 287 -15.62 13.58 -10.17
C ASN A 287 -14.63 14.62 -10.72
N ARG A 288 -14.85 15.91 -10.45
CA ARG A 288 -13.93 17.01 -10.76
C ARG A 288 -12.71 16.99 -9.84
N ARG A 289 -11.74 16.14 -10.15
CA ARG A 289 -10.54 15.91 -9.33
C ARG A 289 -9.27 15.85 -10.18
N VAL A 290 -8.13 15.99 -9.51
CA VAL A 290 -6.83 15.63 -10.06
C VAL A 290 -6.21 14.61 -9.11
N GLU A 291 -5.67 13.54 -9.65
CA GLU A 291 -4.93 12.52 -8.89
C GLU A 291 -3.44 12.69 -9.17
N ILE A 292 -2.63 12.70 -8.12
CA ILE A 292 -1.16 12.74 -8.20
C ILE A 292 -0.65 11.44 -7.61
N ILE A 293 -0.24 10.53 -8.48
CA ILE A 293 0.20 9.19 -8.14
C ILE A 293 1.71 9.14 -8.20
N VAL A 294 2.36 8.76 -7.12
CA VAL A 294 3.82 8.74 -7.04
C VAL A 294 4.31 7.31 -7.01
N PHE A 295 4.72 6.81 -8.17
CA PHE A 295 5.39 5.54 -8.32
C PHE A 295 6.87 5.72 -8.01
N PRO A 296 7.39 5.18 -6.92
CA PRO A 296 8.82 5.09 -6.66
C PRO A 296 9.52 4.43 -7.83
N ASN A 297 10.80 4.77 -8.01
CA ASN A 297 11.55 4.29 -9.15
C ASN A 297 11.66 2.76 -9.10
N GLU A 298 10.88 2.06 -9.93
CA GLU A 298 10.89 0.59 -10.02
C GLU A 298 11.93 0.06 -11.01
N ASN A 299 12.65 0.94 -11.71
CA ASN A 299 13.47 0.51 -12.82
C ASN A 299 14.87 0.02 -12.43
N GLU A 300 15.08 -1.22 -12.86
CA GLU A 300 16.23 -2.12 -12.79
C GLU A 300 16.37 -2.90 -11.46
N GLU A 301 16.18 -4.23 -11.55
CA GLU A 301 16.52 -5.25 -10.55
C GLU A 301 15.42 -5.78 -9.59
N ARG A 302 14.31 -6.30 -10.15
CA ARG A 302 13.70 -7.51 -9.52
C ARG A 302 14.61 -8.75 -9.57
N LYS A 303 15.80 -8.63 -10.17
CA LYS A 303 16.86 -9.65 -10.23
C LYS A 303 17.96 -9.48 -9.15
N GLY A 304 17.83 -8.49 -8.26
CA GLY A 304 18.78 -8.21 -7.18
C GLY A 304 18.55 -9.08 -5.93
N VAL A 305 18.96 -8.57 -4.76
CA VAL A 305 18.90 -9.23 -3.45
C VAL A 305 17.45 -9.46 -2.98
N VAL A 306 16.76 -10.42 -3.57
CA VAL A 306 15.45 -10.92 -3.15
C VAL A 306 15.48 -12.44 -3.07
N GLY A 307 14.90 -12.97 -2.00
CA GLY A 307 14.75 -14.41 -1.79
C GLY A 307 14.99 -14.82 -0.35
N THR A 308 15.25 -16.11 -0.18
CA THR A 308 15.48 -16.73 1.12
C THR A 308 16.88 -17.34 1.15
N TRP A 309 17.62 -17.08 2.21
CA TRP A 309 18.92 -17.68 2.46
C TRP A 309 18.89 -18.44 3.78
N ASP A 310 19.41 -19.66 3.77
CA ASP A 310 19.69 -20.42 4.98
C ASP A 310 20.84 -19.74 5.73
N ALA A 311 20.56 -19.13 6.88
CA ALA A 311 21.54 -18.51 7.79
C ALA A 311 22.02 -19.48 8.89
N GLY A 312 21.84 -20.79 8.67
CA GLY A 312 22.26 -21.88 9.54
C GLY A 312 21.44 -21.94 10.82
N LYS A 313 22.10 -21.87 11.97
CA LYS A 313 21.45 -21.99 13.29
C LYS A 313 20.47 -20.85 13.63
N TRP A 314 20.46 -19.79 12.83
CA TRP A 314 19.61 -18.61 12.99
C TRP A 314 18.37 -18.65 12.08
N GLY A 315 18.11 -19.80 11.45
CA GLY A 315 16.96 -19.99 10.57
C GLY A 315 17.15 -19.33 9.22
N ASP A 316 16.04 -19.12 8.53
CA ASP A 316 16.05 -18.50 7.22
C ASP A 316 16.06 -16.97 7.34
N LEU A 317 16.85 -16.33 6.49
CA LEU A 317 16.81 -14.91 6.21
C LEU A 317 15.99 -14.68 4.94
N HIS A 318 14.86 -13.99 5.08
CA HIS A 318 14.04 -13.57 3.96
C HIS A 318 14.36 -12.11 3.64
N ILE A 319 14.61 -11.79 2.38
CA ILE A 319 14.88 -10.43 1.92
C ILE A 319 13.95 -10.08 0.78
N TYR A 320 13.32 -8.91 0.93
CA TYR A 320 12.45 -8.27 -0.03
C TYR A 320 13.04 -6.90 -0.37
N ARG A 321 12.79 -6.46 -1.60
CA ARG A 321 13.35 -5.22 -2.12
C ARG A 321 12.27 -4.38 -2.76
N TYR A 322 12.40 -3.07 -2.57
CA TYR A 322 11.61 -2.08 -3.26
C TYR A 322 12.45 -0.84 -3.61
N GLY A 323 12.73 -0.61 -4.90
CA GLY A 323 13.70 0.39 -5.32
C GLY A 323 15.07 0.10 -4.69
N ASP A 324 15.70 1.09 -4.05
CA ASP A 324 16.93 0.86 -3.26
C ASP A 324 16.62 0.41 -1.82
N LYS A 325 15.37 0.37 -1.38
CA LYS A 325 14.99 -0.03 -0.03
C LYS A 325 14.89 -1.54 0.09
N ILE A 326 15.26 -2.04 1.26
CA ILE A 326 15.22 -3.45 1.63
C ILE A 326 14.45 -3.60 2.93
N ALA A 327 13.63 -4.64 3.00
CA ALA A 327 13.30 -5.23 4.28
C ALA A 327 13.48 -6.74 4.28
N GLY A 328 13.54 -7.31 5.47
CA GLY A 328 13.66 -8.74 5.66
C GLY A 328 13.36 -9.14 7.09
N TRP A 329 13.39 -10.43 7.36
CA TRP A 329 13.34 -10.94 8.72
C TRP A 329 14.11 -12.26 8.85
N TYR A 330 14.50 -12.56 10.08
CA TYR A 330 14.99 -13.88 10.47
C TYR A 330 13.84 -14.70 11.08
N GLU A 331 13.68 -15.95 10.65
CA GLU A 331 12.64 -16.83 11.23
C GLU A 331 12.91 -17.17 12.71
N SER A 332 14.18 -17.24 13.13
CA SER A 332 14.50 -17.78 14.47
C SER A 332 14.12 -16.88 15.63
N ASP A 333 14.16 -15.57 15.45
CA ASP A 333 13.86 -14.57 16.48
C ASP A 333 12.83 -13.52 16.03
N GLY A 334 12.39 -13.57 14.76
CA GLY A 334 11.47 -12.59 14.20
C GLY A 334 12.09 -11.19 14.03
N GLY A 335 13.41 -11.06 14.20
CA GLY A 335 14.13 -9.81 14.07
C GLY A 335 14.06 -9.30 12.64
N GLU A 336 13.70 -8.03 12.48
CA GLU A 336 13.48 -7.41 11.18
C GLU A 336 14.74 -6.70 10.68
N ILE A 337 15.00 -6.81 9.39
CA ILE A 337 16.02 -6.03 8.70
C ILE A 337 15.29 -4.94 7.95
N VAL A 338 15.76 -3.70 8.11
CA VAL A 338 15.38 -2.59 7.23
C VAL A 338 16.64 -1.88 6.78
N GLY A 339 16.72 -1.49 5.53
CA GLY A 339 17.93 -0.87 5.00
C GLY A 339 17.79 -0.43 3.57
N GLU A 340 18.94 -0.16 2.97
CA GLU A 340 19.03 0.23 1.58
C GLU A 340 20.25 -0.38 0.90
N LEU A 341 20.13 -0.59 -0.41
CA LEU A 341 21.25 -0.95 -1.25
C LEU A 341 22.15 0.27 -1.42
N THR A 342 23.39 0.14 -0.98
CA THR A 342 24.43 1.15 -1.21
C THR A 342 25.19 0.88 -2.50
N ASP A 343 25.15 -0.37 -2.97
CA ASP A 343 25.58 -0.84 -4.28
C ASP A 343 24.78 -2.12 -4.65
N PRO A 344 24.86 -2.63 -5.90
CA PRO A 344 24.06 -3.78 -6.35
C PRO A 344 24.21 -5.09 -5.55
N TYR A 345 25.21 -5.18 -4.66
CA TYR A 345 25.51 -6.36 -3.85
C TYR A 345 25.66 -6.05 -2.36
N THR A 346 25.45 -4.81 -1.92
CA THR A 346 25.62 -4.42 -0.51
C THR A 346 24.36 -3.73 0.01
N ILE A 347 23.80 -4.30 1.08
CA ILE A 347 22.76 -3.66 1.88
C ILE A 347 23.40 -3.08 3.12
N GLU A 348 23.12 -1.82 3.43
CA GLU A 348 23.40 -1.23 4.75
C GLU A 348 22.07 -0.87 5.41
N GLY A 349 21.95 -1.18 6.70
CA GLY A 349 20.67 -1.04 7.38
C GLY A 349 20.74 -1.21 8.88
N LYS A 350 19.58 -1.50 9.46
CA LYS A 350 19.35 -1.65 10.89
C LYS A 350 18.63 -2.96 11.16
N TRP A 351 19.06 -3.61 12.24
CA TRP A 351 18.38 -4.77 12.80
C TRP A 351 17.38 -4.28 13.84
N VAL A 352 16.11 -4.30 13.47
CA VAL A 352 14.97 -3.88 14.27
C VAL A 352 14.48 -5.07 15.10
N GLU A 353 14.58 -4.96 16.42
CA GLU A 353 14.23 -6.03 17.35
C GLU A 353 13.47 -5.42 18.53
N ASN A 354 12.15 -5.59 18.55
CA ASN A 354 11.27 -5.03 19.60
C ASN A 354 11.27 -5.85 20.91
N GLY A 355 11.95 -7.00 20.94
CA GLY A 355 11.96 -7.94 22.08
C GLY A 355 13.29 -8.05 22.82
N SER A 356 14.30 -7.26 22.44
CA SER A 356 15.65 -7.35 22.99
C SER A 356 15.76 -6.78 24.40
N ARG A 357 16.60 -7.37 25.26
CA ARG A 357 17.00 -6.75 26.55
C ARG A 357 18.02 -5.62 26.37
N LYS A 358 18.46 -5.39 25.14
CA LYS A 358 19.43 -4.38 24.71
C LYS A 358 18.86 -3.65 23.51
N GLU A 359 18.40 -2.43 23.76
CA GLU A 359 17.84 -1.54 22.75
C GLU A 359 18.72 -0.28 22.68
N CYS A 360 18.70 0.37 21.54
CA CYS A 360 19.40 1.62 21.30
C CYS A 360 18.53 2.82 21.67
N ASP A 361 19.16 3.93 22.04
CA ASP A 361 18.44 5.18 22.34
C ASP A 361 17.81 5.82 21.08
N SER A 362 18.27 5.40 19.89
CA SER A 362 17.80 5.83 18.58
C SER A 362 16.74 4.88 18.01
N TYR A 363 15.83 5.44 17.21
CA TYR A 363 14.69 4.72 16.64
C TYR A 363 14.84 4.55 15.13
N VAL A 364 14.25 3.48 14.61
CA VAL A 364 14.13 3.22 13.17
C VAL A 364 12.66 3.07 12.87
N TYR A 365 12.10 4.03 12.14
CA TYR A 365 10.66 4.09 11.85
C TYR A 365 9.78 4.04 13.11
N ASP A 366 10.19 4.78 14.16
CA ASP A 366 9.57 4.80 15.48
C ASP A 366 9.64 3.47 16.26
N ARG A 367 10.51 2.55 15.83
CA ARG A 367 10.74 1.25 16.47
C ARG A 367 12.11 1.18 17.11
N ASN A 368 12.20 0.40 18.19
CA ASN A 368 13.47 0.08 18.82
C ASN A 368 14.30 -0.78 17.87
N HIS A 369 15.61 -0.63 17.94
CA HIS A 369 16.52 -1.45 17.15
C HIS A 369 17.71 -1.89 18.00
N TRP A 370 18.32 -2.98 17.58
CA TRP A 370 19.46 -3.57 18.26
C TRP A 370 20.79 -3.01 17.75
N GLY A 371 20.88 -2.78 16.45
CA GLY A 371 22.12 -2.29 15.86
C GLY A 371 22.11 -2.09 14.36
N SER A 372 23.26 -1.75 13.83
CA SER A 372 23.51 -1.64 12.40
C SER A 372 23.84 -3.01 11.81
N LEU A 373 23.49 -3.18 10.55
CA LEU A 373 23.85 -4.36 9.77
C LEU A 373 24.35 -3.96 8.39
N LYS A 374 25.16 -4.85 7.84
CA LYS A 374 25.63 -4.77 6.46
C LYS A 374 25.65 -6.16 5.86
N LEU A 375 24.91 -6.37 4.78
CA LEU A 375 24.87 -7.64 4.07
C LEU A 375 25.59 -7.47 2.74
N LYS A 376 26.58 -8.33 2.47
CA LYS A 376 27.30 -8.38 1.20
C LYS A 376 27.01 -9.68 0.48
N PHE A 377 26.44 -9.59 -0.70
CA PHE A 377 26.06 -10.73 -1.53
C PHE A 377 27.17 -11.09 -2.51
N SER A 378 27.24 -12.36 -2.87
CA SER A 378 27.98 -12.77 -4.06
C SER A 378 27.34 -12.19 -5.31
N LYS A 379 28.11 -12.11 -6.41
CA LYS A 379 27.63 -11.51 -7.67
C LYS A 379 26.45 -12.24 -8.30
N ASP A 380 26.27 -13.51 -7.96
CA ASP A 380 25.17 -14.36 -8.39
C ASP A 380 24.07 -14.48 -7.31
N TYR A 381 24.20 -13.75 -6.20
CA TYR A 381 23.30 -13.75 -5.05
C TYR A 381 23.14 -15.11 -4.35
N SER A 382 23.96 -16.12 -4.70
CA SER A 382 23.89 -17.46 -4.11
C SER A 382 24.33 -17.51 -2.65
N THR A 383 25.09 -16.51 -2.20
CA THR A 383 25.61 -16.44 -0.83
C THR A 383 25.61 -15.00 -0.33
N PHE A 384 25.62 -14.85 0.99
CA PHE A 384 25.86 -13.55 1.63
C PHE A 384 26.78 -13.66 2.83
N THR A 385 27.40 -12.53 3.18
CA THR A 385 28.11 -12.31 4.43
C THR A 385 27.48 -11.12 5.14
N MET A 386 27.07 -11.33 6.39
CA MET A 386 26.60 -10.28 7.29
C MET A 386 27.75 -9.71 8.12
N PHE A 387 27.70 -8.41 8.31
CA PHE A 387 28.44 -7.68 9.32
C PHE A 387 27.44 -6.93 10.21
N TRP A 388 27.80 -6.72 11.47
CA TRP A 388 26.94 -6.04 12.43
C TRP A 388 27.73 -5.03 13.26
N GLY A 389 27.02 -4.08 13.85
CA GLY A 389 27.55 -3.13 14.82
C GLY A 389 26.47 -2.80 15.84
N TYR A 390 26.87 -2.58 17.10
CA TYR A 390 25.89 -2.26 18.15
C TYR A 390 25.39 -0.82 18.00
N CYS A 391 24.08 -0.63 18.02
CA CYS A 391 23.40 0.66 17.79
C CYS A 391 23.84 1.39 16.53
N ASP A 392 24.29 2.63 16.68
CA ASP A 392 24.72 3.48 15.58
C ASP A 392 26.20 3.30 15.22
N SER A 393 26.88 2.32 15.84
CA SER A 393 28.25 1.96 15.45
C SER A 393 28.26 1.36 14.05
N PRO A 394 29.33 1.54 13.26
CA PRO A 394 29.45 0.91 11.94
C PRO A 394 29.35 -0.62 12.00
N ALA A 395 28.69 -1.20 11.00
CA ALA A 395 28.55 -2.64 10.84
C ALA A 395 29.81 -3.28 10.23
N ASP A 396 30.88 -3.34 11.02
CA ASP A 396 32.20 -3.85 10.60
C ASP A 396 32.57 -5.19 11.25
N GLU A 397 31.86 -5.62 12.30
CA GLU A 397 32.10 -6.92 12.92
C GLU A 397 31.49 -8.02 12.06
N LYS A 398 32.34 -8.91 11.52
CA LYS A 398 31.88 -10.04 10.70
C LYS A 398 30.97 -10.94 11.53
N GLY A 399 29.73 -11.07 11.09
CA GLY A 399 28.70 -11.89 11.68
C GLY A 399 28.58 -13.23 10.97
N LEU A 400 27.39 -13.49 10.45
CA LEU A 400 26.99 -14.77 9.86
C LEU A 400 27.16 -14.80 8.33
N GLU A 401 27.14 -16.00 7.78
CA GLU A 401 27.12 -16.26 6.34
C GLU A 401 25.91 -17.14 6.05
N GLY A 402 25.34 -17.00 4.85
CA GLY A 402 24.23 -17.84 4.44
C GLY A 402 24.24 -18.14 2.94
N VAL A 403 23.45 -19.15 2.57
CA VAL A 403 23.36 -19.71 1.22
C VAL A 403 21.93 -19.65 0.74
N LYS A 404 21.71 -19.22 -0.50
CA LYS A 404 20.38 -19.08 -1.09
C LYS A 404 19.71 -20.45 -1.19
N LYS A 405 18.43 -20.52 -0.80
CA LYS A 405 17.61 -21.72 -0.95
C LYS A 405 17.11 -21.92 -2.36
#